data_AF-A0A931VS32-F1
#
_entry.id   AF-A0A931VS32-F1
#
_cell.length_a   1.000
_cell.length_b   1.000
_cell.length_c   1.000
_cell.angle_alpha   90.00
_cell.angle_beta   90.00
_cell.angle_gamma   90.00
#
_symmetry.space_group_name_H-M   'P 1'
#
loop_
_entity.id
_entity.type
_entity.pdbx_description
1 polymer ?
#
loop_
_entity_poly.entity_id
_entity_poly.type
_entity_poly.pdbx_seq_one_letter_code
_entity_poly.pdbx_strand_id
1 'polypeptide(L)' 'MSLTAEEMKAKNRETIDEVLKVYPEKTAKKRAKHLSVYEDGKPDCAVKSNVKSIPGVMTIRGCAYAGSKGVVWGPI' A
#
# COMPACT_ATOMS: atom_id res chain seq x y z
N MET A 1 -19.36 19.72 3.35
CA MET A 1 -19.70 18.98 4.59
C MET A 1 -18.65 17.90 4.77
N SER A 2 -17.88 17.96 5.85
CA SER A 2 -16.85 16.98 6.18
C SER A 2 -17.53 15.71 6.69
N LEU A 3 -17.14 14.56 6.14
CA LEU A 3 -17.54 13.24 6.65
C LEU A 3 -16.98 13.04 8.07
N THR A 4 -17.73 12.34 8.91
CA THR A 4 -17.22 11.93 10.23
C THR A 4 -16.10 10.89 10.08
N ALA A 5 -15.28 10.72 11.12
CA ALA A 5 -14.15 9.79 11.09
C ALA A 5 -14.58 8.33 10.81
N GLU A 6 -15.79 7.94 11.24
CA GLU A 6 -16.31 6.59 11.01
C GLU A 6 -16.83 6.41 9.57
N GLU A 7 -17.56 7.39 9.05
CA GLU A 7 -18.02 7.40 7.65
C GLU A 7 -16.83 7.40 6.68
N MET A 8 -15.76 8.13 7.00
CA MET A 8 -14.51 8.10 6.24
C MET A 8 -13.88 6.70 6.24
N LYS A 9 -13.88 6.00 7.38
CA LYS A 9 -13.35 4.63 7.45
C LYS A 9 -14.17 3.66 6.61
N ALA A 10 -15.50 3.76 6.65
CA ALA A 10 -16.39 2.93 5.83
C ALA A 10 -16.15 3.16 4.33
N LYS A 11 -16.17 4.43 3.91
CA LYS A 11 -15.90 4.84 2.52
C LYS A 11 -14.53 4.37 2.03
N ASN A 12 -13.49 4.46 2.88
CA ASN A 12 -12.16 4.00 2.52
C ASN A 12 -12.11 2.47 2.29
N ARG A 13 -12.84 1.66 3.07
CA ARG A 13 -12.93 0.21 2.84
C ARG A 13 -13.60 -0.09 1.50
N GLU A 14 -14.72 0.57 1.21
CA GLU A 14 -15.42 0.43 -0.07
C GLU A 14 -14.52 0.80 -1.26
N THR A 15 -13.78 1.91 -1.13
CA THR A 15 -12.86 2.38 -2.17
C THR A 15 -11.74 1.35 -2.42
N ILE A 16 -11.20 0.73 -1.36
CA ILE A 16 -10.20 -0.33 -1.49
C ILE A 16 -10.78 -1.53 -2.25
N ASP A 17 -12.00 -1.95 -1.93
CA ASP A 17 -12.66 -3.09 -2.59
C ASP A 17 -12.95 -2.80 -4.06
N GLU A 18 -13.39 -1.59 -4.39
CA GLU A 18 -13.61 -1.15 -5.78
C GLU A 18 -12.32 -1.21 -6.61
N VAL A 19 -11.22 -0.69 -6.07
CA VAL A 19 -9.91 -0.71 -6.74
C VAL A 19 -9.39 -2.14 -6.91
N LEU A 20 -9.65 -3.03 -5.96
CA LEU A 20 -9.20 -4.43 -6.02
C LEU A 20 -9.91 -5.24 -7.11
N LYS A 21 -11.14 -4.87 -7.53
CA LYS A 21 -11.91 -5.57 -8.57
C LYS A 21 -11.24 -5.55 -9.95
N VAL A 22 -10.40 -4.56 -10.23
CA VAL A 22 -9.69 -4.44 -11.52
C VAL A 22 -8.53 -5.45 -11.62
N TYR A 23 -8.04 -5.96 -10.50
CA TYR A 23 -6.92 -6.89 -10.49
C TYR A 23 -7.36 -8.34 -10.72
N PRO A 24 -6.56 -9.13 -11.45
CA PRO A 24 -6.71 -10.59 -11.47
C PRO A 24 -6.66 -11.19 -10.06
N GLU A 25 -7.35 -12.30 -9.80
CA GLU A 25 -7.51 -12.88 -8.45
C GLU A 25 -6.17 -13.04 -7.68
N LYS A 26 -5.12 -13.52 -8.36
CA LYS A 26 -3.82 -13.76 -7.73
C LYS A 26 -3.14 -12.46 -7.29
N THR A 27 -3.29 -11.38 -8.05
CA THR A 27 -2.69 -10.08 -7.76
C THR A 27 -3.56 -9.29 -6.78
N ALA A 28 -4.89 -9.39 -6.90
CA ALA A 28 -5.86 -8.87 -5.92
C ALA A 28 -5.59 -9.42 -4.51
N LYS A 29 -5.49 -10.75 -4.34
CA LYS A 29 -5.17 -11.40 -3.06
C LYS A 29 -3.83 -10.94 -2.45
N LYS A 30 -2.85 -10.61 -3.29
CA LYS A 30 -1.57 -10.05 -2.84
C LYS A 30 -1.69 -8.58 -2.47
N ARG A 31 -2.37 -7.78 -3.28
CA ARG A 31 -2.52 -6.33 -3.10
C ARG A 31 -3.41 -5.98 -1.91
N ALA A 32 -4.43 -6.80 -1.62
CA ALA A 32 -5.31 -6.64 -0.45
C ALA A 32 -4.53 -6.64 0.88
N LYS A 33 -3.42 -7.37 0.96
CA LYS A 33 -2.56 -7.39 2.16
C LYS A 33 -1.75 -6.11 2.37
N HIS A 34 -1.72 -5.22 1.37
CA HIS A 34 -0.96 -3.98 1.35
C HIS A 34 -1.84 -2.73 1.48
N LEU A 35 -3.17 -2.89 1.54
CA LEU A 35 -4.14 -1.82 1.67
C LEU A 35 -4.97 -2.08 2.94
N SER A 36 -5.00 -1.13 3.85
CA SER A 36 -5.87 -1.19 5.03
C SER A 36 -6.32 0.21 5.41
N VAL A 37 -7.37 0.27 6.22
CA VAL A 37 -7.84 1.51 6.83
C VAL A 37 -7.21 1.65 8.22
N TYR A 38 -6.77 2.85 8.57
CA TYR A 38 -6.21 3.13 9.89
C TYR A 38 -7.27 2.91 10.99
N GLU A 39 -6.88 2.16 12.02
CA GLU A 39 -7.68 1.94 13.22
C GLU A 39 -6.85 2.35 14.43
N ASP A 40 -7.42 3.22 15.26
CA ASP A 40 -6.73 3.77 16.42
C ASP A 40 -6.55 2.72 17.52
N GLY A 41 -5.41 2.72 18.19
CA GLY A 41 -5.12 1.79 19.29
C GLY A 41 -4.63 0.39 18.90
N LYS A 42 -4.42 0.09 17.61
CA LYS A 42 -3.72 -1.13 17.18
C LYS A 42 -2.21 -0.88 17.09
N PRO A 43 -1.37 -1.59 17.88
CA PRO A 43 0.07 -1.40 17.87
C PRO A 43 0.73 -2.00 16.61
N ASP A 44 0.09 -3.00 16.00
CA ASP A 44 0.60 -3.67 14.82
C ASP A 44 0.15 -2.99 13.53
N CYS A 45 1.10 -2.70 12.65
CA CYS A 45 0.83 -2.33 11.27
C CYS A 45 0.06 -3.48 10.59
N ALA A 46 -1.25 -3.34 10.43
CA ALA A 46 -2.12 -4.32 9.77
C ALA A 46 -1.75 -4.59 8.29
N VAL A 47 -0.89 -3.75 7.71
CA VAL A 47 -0.37 -3.89 6.35
C VAL A 47 0.88 -4.76 6.32
N LYS A 48 0.89 -5.74 5.42
CA LYS A 48 2.13 -6.42 5.07
C LYS A 48 3.04 -5.43 4.33
N SER A 49 4.32 -5.37 4.66
CA SER A 49 5.29 -4.50 3.98
C SER A 49 6.53 -5.30 3.57
N ASN A 50 7.49 -4.64 2.89
CA ASN A 50 8.76 -5.24 2.47
C ASN A 50 8.68 -6.59 1.73
N VAL A 51 7.68 -6.75 0.86
CA VAL A 51 7.60 -7.90 -0.06
C VAL A 51 7.86 -7.50 -1.50
N LYS A 52 8.17 -8.45 -2.37
CA LYS A 52 8.41 -8.24 -3.80
C LYS A 52 7.20 -7.56 -4.47
N SER A 53 7.48 -6.58 -5.34
CA SER A 53 6.46 -5.92 -6.16
C SER A 53 5.82 -6.92 -7.13
N ILE A 54 4.55 -6.71 -7.44
CA ILE A 54 3.83 -7.51 -8.43
C ILE A 54 4.30 -7.10 -9.83
N PRO A 55 4.57 -8.03 -10.76
CA PRO A 55 4.91 -7.68 -12.14
C PRO A 55 3.78 -6.91 -12.84
N GLY A 56 4.11 -5.90 -13.63
CA GLY A 56 3.16 -5.19 -14.48
C GLY A 56 2.24 -4.17 -13.79
N VAL A 57 2.38 -3.93 -12.47
CA VAL A 57 1.51 -3.00 -11.72
C VAL A 57 2.05 -1.56 -11.63
N MET A 58 3.04 -1.22 -12.46
CA MET A 58 3.67 0.11 -12.47
C MET A 58 4.09 0.59 -11.07
N THR A 59 4.96 -0.20 -10.42
CA THR A 59 5.42 0.11 -9.04
C THR A 59 6.31 1.36 -9.02
N ILE A 60 6.14 2.19 -7.99
CA ILE A 60 6.93 3.43 -7.78
C ILE A 60 8.30 3.13 -7.14
N ARG A 61 8.67 1.85 -6.96
CA ARG A 61 9.94 1.49 -6.32
C ARG A 61 11.13 1.71 -7.26
N GLY A 62 12.25 2.14 -6.68
CA GLY A 62 13.57 2.10 -7.31
C GLY A 62 14.26 0.73 -7.16
N CYS A 63 15.59 0.74 -7.24
CA CYS A 63 16.44 -0.45 -7.10
C CYS A 63 17.47 -0.29 -5.96
N ALA A 64 18.11 -1.41 -5.58
CA ALA A 64 19.13 -1.40 -4.53
C ALA A 64 20.32 -0.49 -4.86
N TYR A 65 20.69 -0.37 -6.15
CA TYR A 65 21.73 0.55 -6.59
C TYR A 65 21.34 2.02 -6.34
N ALA A 66 20.09 2.40 -6.66
CA ALA A 66 19.59 3.74 -6.37
C ALA A 66 19.63 4.05 -4.87
N GLY A 67 19.26 3.08 -4.02
CA GLY A 67 19.33 3.22 -2.56
C GLY A 67 20.75 3.38 -2.03
N SER A 68 21.70 2.56 -2.49
CA SER A 68 23.09 2.65 -2.01
C SER A 68 23.80 3.88 -2.58
N LYS A 69 23.94 3.95 -3.91
CA LYS A 69 24.74 4.96 -4.58
C LYS A 69 24.06 6.32 -4.65
N GLY A 70 22.74 6.34 -4.86
CA GLY A 70 22.00 7.59 -5.05
C GLY A 70 21.62 8.28 -3.75
N VAL A 71 21.43 7.52 -2.66
CA VAL A 71 20.93 8.07 -1.38
C VAL A 71 22.02 8.10 -0.31
N VAL A 72 22.69 6.97 -0.04
CA VAL A 72 23.65 6.89 1.08
C VAL A 72 25.03 7.42 0.68
N TRP A 73 25.61 6.89 -0.40
CA TRP A 73 26.97 7.23 -0.83
C TRP A 73 27.05 8.42 -1.77
N GLY A 74 25.92 8.86 -2.34
CA GLY A 74 25.89 9.97 -3.30
C GLY A 74 26.14 11.36 -2.70
N PRO A 75 25.65 11.66 -1.47
CA PRO A 75 25.87 12.97 -0.82
C PRO A 75 27.24 13.17 -0.16
N ILE A 76 28.05 12.11 -0.04
CA ILE A 76 29.41 12.15 0.52
C ILE A 76 30.38 12.57 -0.59
#